data_AF-A0A0Q5L2G9-F1
#
_entry.id   AF-A0A0Q5L2G9-F1
#
_cell.length_a   1.000
_cell.length_b   1.000
_cell.length_c   1.000
_cell.angle_alpha   90.00
_cell.angle_beta   90.00
_cell.angle_gamma   90.00
#
_symmetry.space_group_name_H-M   'P 1'
#
loop_
_entity.id
_entity.type
_entity.pdbx_description
1 polymer ?
#
loop_
_entity_poly.entity_id
_entity_poly.type
_entity_poly.pdbx_seq_one_letter_code
_entity_poly.pdbx_strand_id
1 'polypeptide(L)'
;MTLRVQQTTNFDPVDWDQKIFKGWQVTLDNLDSGAREYSSLRLLALITSQDKDRLAHALASLTDNALARGAHLMGLMALGRYTEVLLRGEEVFPTDIGVLSMFDAANANFAVALSAGALGHHEDALRFMHTAQALYAALRMERREQLINLEIERIRLALGTASPQRIIATMSQADLGEQRRKFSQHILAETYMIYGEYETAELIAPPGSGLSTFAEVLGGGRPGVFPPDDYGSLARALRDPEAEIPTLIHLPEKGYGHLIKALRLIKIGQSGQPQAFQLLVSFEPKSPDHKIWWGLMMMSISPGVPAARRYLDQALKLITEGRAGVTKQVPIISFLTEHAPFLLLLYAAIPESPVDVVDASVGLPLWTGNAVFWKGKTFMLRGGETGSCLLADDLRGIRAPARHPQEVTRFEKSRVKNLEITGPSTAISWLLKIMLLTAYHTHLNTAYWRDKAAQLLPMLCGDDVQKAAQEVMSQDCASMGLGSKIML
;
A
#
# COMPACT_ATOMS: atom_id res chain seq x y z
N MET A 1 -5.05 8.04 -40.69
CA MET A 1 -6.12 7.39 -41.47
C MET A 1 -7.34 7.31 -40.56
N THR A 2 -8.37 8.11 -40.84
CA THR A 2 -9.54 8.25 -39.96
C THR A 2 -10.61 7.24 -40.41
N LEU A 3 -10.89 6.22 -39.59
CA LEU A 3 -11.95 5.24 -39.87
C LEU A 3 -13.31 5.96 -39.83
N ARG A 4 -14.03 5.98 -40.96
CA ARG A 4 -15.43 6.44 -41.01
C ARG A 4 -16.34 5.26 -40.69
N VAL A 5 -16.97 5.31 -39.52
CA VAL A 5 -17.98 4.33 -39.08
C VAL A 5 -19.25 4.47 -39.92
N GLN A 6 -19.81 3.36 -40.41
CA GLN A 6 -21.06 3.37 -41.18
C GLN A 6 -22.27 3.30 -40.23
N GLN A 7 -23.16 4.29 -40.31
CA GLN A 7 -24.46 4.26 -39.64
C GLN A 7 -25.42 3.37 -40.43
N THR A 8 -25.80 2.23 -39.85
CA THR A 8 -26.73 1.26 -40.44
C THR A 8 -28.06 1.17 -39.68
N THR A 9 -28.21 1.87 -38.54
CA THR A 9 -29.39 1.84 -37.66
C THR A 9 -29.74 3.23 -37.11
N ASN A 10 -30.97 3.41 -36.57
CA ASN A 10 -31.43 4.63 -35.89
C ASN A 10 -30.82 4.83 -34.48
N PHE A 11 -29.81 4.05 -34.10
CA PHE A 11 -29.14 4.16 -32.81
C PHE A 11 -28.02 5.20 -32.85
N ASP A 12 -28.07 6.17 -31.95
CA ASP A 12 -27.01 7.15 -31.74
C ASP A 12 -26.33 6.92 -30.38
N PRO A 13 -25.07 6.45 -30.36
CA PRO A 13 -24.30 6.26 -29.13
C PRO A 13 -24.14 7.53 -28.30
N VAL A 14 -24.09 8.70 -28.94
CA VAL A 14 -23.91 9.99 -28.25
C VAL A 14 -25.18 10.35 -27.48
N ASP A 15 -26.35 10.27 -28.14
CA ASP A 15 -27.65 10.48 -27.51
C ASP A 15 -27.91 9.46 -26.38
N TRP A 16 -27.53 8.18 -26.60
CA TRP A 16 -27.61 7.15 -25.56
C TRP A 16 -26.80 7.50 -24.31
N ASP A 17 -25.55 7.92 -24.47
CA ASP A 17 -24.68 8.32 -23.36
C ASP A 17 -25.23 9.57 -22.64
N GLN A 18 -25.84 10.49 -23.40
CA GLN A 18 -26.49 11.66 -22.82
C GLN A 18 -27.70 11.30 -21.97
N LYS A 19 -28.53 10.36 -22.45
CA LYS A 19 -29.73 9.90 -21.76
C LYS A 19 -29.41 9.14 -20.47
N ILE A 20 -28.49 8.18 -20.50
CA ILE A 20 -28.05 7.47 -19.29
C ILE A 20 -27.53 8.45 -18.23
N PHE A 21 -26.69 9.40 -18.63
CA PHE A 21 -26.09 10.34 -17.68
C PHE A 21 -27.11 11.26 -17.01
N LYS A 22 -28.17 11.68 -17.72
CA LYS A 22 -29.23 12.53 -17.16
C LYS A 22 -30.15 11.80 -16.17
N GLY A 23 -29.79 10.57 -15.79
CA GLY A 23 -30.59 9.77 -14.87
C GLY A 23 -31.96 9.49 -15.45
N TRP A 24 -32.08 9.35 -16.78
CA TRP A 24 -33.27 8.75 -17.35
C TRP A 24 -33.38 7.36 -16.71
N GLN A 25 -34.30 7.25 -15.75
CA GLN A 25 -35.12 6.06 -15.63
C GLN A 25 -35.73 5.91 -17.01
N VAL A 26 -35.03 5.19 -17.89
CA VAL A 26 -35.71 4.52 -18.97
C VAL A 26 -36.70 3.65 -18.22
N THR A 27 -37.95 4.11 -18.12
CA THR A 27 -39.05 3.25 -17.69
C THR A 27 -38.91 2.05 -18.60
N LEU A 28 -38.50 0.91 -18.04
CA LEU A 28 -38.21 -0.31 -18.80
C LEU A 28 -39.40 -0.65 -19.70
N ASP A 29 -40.59 -0.22 -19.28
CA ASP A 29 -41.89 -0.22 -19.96
C ASP A 29 -41.92 0.51 -21.32
N ASN A 30 -41.05 1.48 -21.58
CA ASN A 30 -40.97 2.19 -22.87
C ASN A 30 -40.03 1.52 -23.88
N LEU A 31 -39.24 0.52 -23.46
CA LEU A 31 -38.42 -0.28 -24.35
C LEU A 31 -39.16 -1.53 -24.85
N ASP A 32 -40.47 -1.63 -24.67
CA ASP A 32 -41.33 -2.83 -24.89
C ASP A 32 -41.60 -3.27 -26.33
N SER A 33 -40.79 -2.83 -27.28
CA SER A 33 -40.79 -3.41 -28.63
C SER A 33 -39.86 -4.62 -28.68
N GLY A 34 -40.40 -5.81 -29.00
CA GLY A 34 -39.71 -7.12 -29.04
C GLY A 34 -38.55 -7.30 -30.03
N ALA A 35 -37.78 -6.25 -30.34
CA ALA A 35 -36.55 -6.33 -31.11
C ALA A 35 -35.34 -6.60 -30.19
N ARG A 36 -34.56 -7.65 -30.51
CA ARG A 36 -33.44 -8.17 -29.72
C ARG A 36 -32.34 -7.15 -29.41
N GLU A 37 -32.21 -6.11 -30.23
CA GLU A 37 -31.24 -5.00 -30.08
C GLU A 37 -31.54 -4.12 -28.85
N TYR A 38 -32.81 -4.03 -28.43
CA TYR A 38 -33.19 -3.26 -27.24
C TYR A 38 -32.95 -4.04 -25.93
N SER A 39 -32.80 -5.37 -25.96
CA SER A 39 -32.48 -6.18 -24.78
C SER A 39 -31.09 -5.86 -24.19
N SER A 40 -30.11 -5.59 -25.05
CA SER A 40 -28.77 -5.14 -24.64
C SER A 40 -28.81 -3.78 -23.95
N LEU A 41 -29.59 -2.85 -24.51
CA LEU A 41 -29.79 -1.50 -23.97
C LEU A 41 -30.56 -1.52 -22.64
N ARG A 42 -31.54 -2.41 -22.48
CA ARG A 42 -32.24 -2.65 -21.20
C ARG A 42 -31.29 -3.15 -20.12
N LEU A 43 -30.42 -4.10 -20.44
CA LEU A 43 -29.46 -4.63 -19.48
C LEU A 43 -28.47 -3.54 -19.05
N LEU A 44 -27.98 -2.72 -19.98
CA LEU A 44 -27.13 -1.57 -19.66
C LEU A 44 -27.84 -0.53 -18.77
N ALA A 45 -29.13 -0.29 -18.99
CA ALA A 45 -29.94 0.56 -18.11
C ALA A 45 -30.15 -0.05 -16.71
N LEU A 46 -30.36 -1.37 -16.62
CA LEU A 46 -30.47 -2.08 -15.34
C LEU A 46 -29.17 -2.02 -14.53
N ILE A 47 -28.01 -2.14 -15.19
CA ILE A 47 -26.69 -1.98 -14.54
C ILE A 47 -26.59 -0.61 -13.86
N THR A 48 -27.07 0.45 -14.53
CA THR A 48 -27.05 1.81 -13.95
C THR A 48 -28.01 2.01 -12.79
N SER A 49 -29.06 1.19 -12.68
CA SER A 49 -30.05 1.25 -11.59
C SER A 49 -29.61 0.54 -10.29
N GLN A 50 -28.50 -0.21 -10.33
CA GLN A 50 -27.95 -0.99 -9.21
C GLN A 50 -28.88 -2.08 -8.60
N ASP A 51 -30.00 -2.41 -9.25
CA ASP A 51 -30.88 -3.52 -8.86
C ASP A 51 -30.27 -4.87 -9.28
N LYS A 52 -29.50 -5.49 -8.38
CA LYS A 52 -28.75 -6.73 -8.65
C LYS A 52 -29.65 -7.93 -8.94
N ASP A 53 -30.82 -8.01 -8.31
CA ASP A 53 -31.73 -9.15 -8.47
C ASP A 53 -32.42 -9.10 -9.84
N ARG A 54 -32.92 -7.91 -10.23
CA ARG A 54 -33.46 -7.72 -11.59
C ARG A 54 -32.40 -7.89 -12.67
N LEU A 55 -31.17 -7.45 -12.41
CA LEU A 55 -30.05 -7.64 -13.32
C LEU A 55 -29.74 -9.13 -13.53
N ALA A 56 -29.70 -9.93 -12.47
CA ALA A 56 -29.45 -11.37 -12.56
C ALA A 56 -30.54 -12.10 -13.38
N HIS A 57 -31.81 -11.75 -13.15
CA HIS A 57 -32.93 -12.30 -13.93
C HIS A 57 -32.88 -11.88 -15.41
N ALA A 58 -32.61 -10.59 -15.68
CA ALA A 58 -32.49 -10.10 -17.05
C ALA A 58 -31.31 -10.76 -17.78
N LEU A 59 -30.18 -10.96 -17.09
CA LEU A 59 -29.01 -11.62 -17.65
C LEU A 59 -29.28 -13.08 -18.02
N ALA A 60 -30.00 -13.83 -17.18
CA ALA A 60 -30.39 -15.21 -17.47
C ALA A 60 -31.36 -15.34 -18.66
N SER A 61 -32.13 -14.27 -18.95
CA SER A 61 -33.06 -14.23 -20.08
C SER A 61 -32.42 -13.81 -21.41
N LEU A 62 -31.18 -13.35 -21.39
CA LEU A 62 -30.43 -12.94 -22.58
C LEU A 62 -29.93 -14.19 -23.31
N THR A 63 -30.57 -14.51 -24.43
CA THR A 63 -30.14 -15.58 -25.35
C THR A 63 -28.91 -15.16 -26.15
N ASP A 64 -28.12 -16.12 -26.64
CA ASP A 64 -26.87 -15.95 -27.41
C ASP A 64 -27.05 -15.03 -28.64
N ASN A 65 -26.99 -13.73 -28.41
CA ASN A 65 -27.02 -12.71 -29.44
C ASN A 65 -25.64 -12.06 -29.53
N ALA A 66 -25.00 -12.17 -30.69
CA ALA A 66 -23.70 -11.56 -30.98
C ALA A 66 -23.66 -10.05 -30.72
N LEU A 67 -24.80 -9.34 -30.85
CA LEU A 67 -24.92 -7.89 -30.59
C LEU A 67 -25.30 -7.53 -29.14
N ALA A 68 -25.23 -8.51 -28.23
CA ALA A 68 -25.52 -8.33 -26.81
C ALA A 68 -24.38 -8.79 -25.89
N ARG A 69 -23.23 -9.15 -26.46
CA ARG A 69 -22.11 -9.71 -25.71
C ARG A 69 -21.53 -8.68 -24.75
N GLY A 70 -21.31 -7.46 -25.20
CA GLY A 70 -20.82 -6.36 -24.37
C GLY A 70 -21.75 -6.07 -23.20
N ALA A 71 -23.07 -6.04 -23.44
CA ALA A 71 -24.04 -5.91 -22.36
C ALA A 71 -23.97 -7.09 -21.39
N HIS A 72 -23.99 -8.33 -21.88
CA HIS A 72 -23.90 -9.53 -21.05
C HIS A 72 -22.65 -9.55 -20.15
N LEU A 73 -21.47 -9.22 -20.71
CA LEU A 73 -20.22 -9.12 -19.95
C LEU A 73 -20.27 -8.01 -18.91
N MET A 74 -20.84 -6.85 -19.25
CA MET A 74 -21.07 -5.76 -18.29
C MET A 74 -22.00 -6.20 -17.15
N GLY A 75 -23.02 -7.02 -17.43
CA GLY A 75 -23.93 -7.57 -16.43
C GLY A 75 -23.23 -8.54 -15.48
N LEU A 76 -22.45 -9.49 -16.01
CA LEU A 76 -21.64 -10.40 -15.21
C LEU A 76 -20.64 -9.64 -14.31
N MET A 77 -19.98 -8.62 -14.87
CA MET A 77 -19.05 -7.76 -14.13
C MET A 77 -19.74 -7.00 -13.00
N ALA A 78 -20.91 -6.42 -13.25
CA ALA A 78 -21.70 -5.72 -12.22
C ALA A 78 -22.21 -6.65 -11.09
N LEU A 79 -22.36 -7.95 -11.37
CA LEU A 79 -22.68 -8.98 -10.37
C LEU A 79 -21.44 -9.55 -9.66
N GLY A 80 -20.23 -9.08 -9.99
CA GLY A 80 -18.97 -9.55 -9.39
C GLY A 80 -18.47 -10.90 -9.94
N ARG A 81 -19.02 -11.39 -11.06
CA ARG A 81 -18.62 -12.66 -11.69
C ARG A 81 -17.39 -12.47 -12.60
N TYR A 82 -16.32 -11.91 -12.04
CA TYR A 82 -15.14 -11.45 -12.80
C TYR A 82 -14.44 -12.58 -13.56
N THR A 83 -14.30 -13.76 -12.95
CA THR A 83 -13.64 -14.92 -13.59
C THR A 83 -14.39 -15.35 -14.86
N GLU A 84 -15.72 -15.32 -14.84
CA GLU A 84 -16.53 -15.70 -16.00
C GLU A 84 -16.44 -14.69 -17.13
N VAL A 85 -16.30 -13.40 -16.79
CA VAL A 85 -16.04 -12.35 -17.78
C VAL A 85 -14.69 -12.60 -18.47
N LEU A 86 -13.65 -12.95 -17.71
CA LEU A 86 -12.32 -13.22 -18.28
C LEU A 86 -12.28 -14.46 -19.18
N LEU A 87 -13.03 -15.52 -18.85
CA LEU A 87 -13.14 -16.72 -19.69
C LEU A 87 -13.72 -16.42 -21.08
N ARG A 88 -14.48 -15.32 -21.21
CA ARG A 88 -15.06 -14.84 -22.46
C ARG A 88 -14.27 -13.67 -23.07
N GLY A 89 -13.05 -13.41 -22.59
CA GLY A 89 -12.23 -12.28 -23.02
C GLY A 89 -11.82 -12.30 -24.49
N GLU A 90 -11.89 -13.45 -25.17
CA GLU A 90 -11.64 -13.58 -26.60
C GLU A 90 -12.81 -13.04 -27.46
N GLU A 91 -13.98 -12.85 -26.88
CA GLU A 91 -15.22 -12.44 -27.57
C GLU A 91 -15.37 -10.91 -27.70
N VAL A 92 -14.33 -10.12 -27.38
CA VAL A 92 -14.42 -8.65 -27.25
C VAL A 92 -14.17 -7.87 -28.54
N PHE A 93 -13.85 -8.54 -29.65
CA PHE A 93 -13.57 -7.89 -30.92
C PHE A 93 -14.87 -7.48 -31.64
N PRO A 94 -14.86 -6.35 -32.39
CA PRO A 94 -16.00 -5.99 -33.22
C PRO A 94 -16.21 -7.05 -34.31
N THR A 95 -17.47 -7.43 -34.53
CA THR A 95 -17.88 -8.38 -35.59
C THR A 95 -17.92 -7.74 -36.98
N ASP A 96 -18.07 -6.42 -37.05
CA ASP A 96 -18.13 -5.63 -38.27
C ASP A 96 -17.76 -4.15 -37.99
N ILE A 97 -17.81 -3.31 -39.03
CA ILE A 97 -17.50 -1.87 -38.96
C ILE A 97 -18.71 -0.97 -38.63
N GLY A 98 -19.85 -1.56 -38.26
CA GLY A 98 -21.07 -0.86 -37.91
C GLY A 98 -21.04 -0.26 -36.51
N VAL A 99 -21.81 0.82 -36.31
CA VAL A 99 -21.91 1.55 -35.03
C VAL A 99 -22.26 0.62 -33.86
N LEU A 100 -23.23 -0.28 -34.04
CA LEU A 100 -23.68 -1.20 -32.98
C LEU A 100 -22.60 -2.22 -32.60
N SER A 101 -21.86 -2.76 -33.58
CA SER A 101 -20.79 -3.71 -33.33
C SER A 101 -19.62 -3.06 -32.58
N MET A 102 -19.25 -1.85 -32.96
CA MET A 102 -18.24 -1.06 -32.24
C MET A 102 -18.69 -0.70 -30.82
N PHE A 103 -19.96 -0.33 -30.63
CA PHE A 103 -20.52 -0.02 -29.32
C PHE A 103 -20.54 -1.24 -28.40
N ASP A 104 -20.95 -2.40 -28.90
CA ASP A 104 -20.93 -3.66 -28.15
C ASP A 104 -19.50 -4.05 -27.76
N ALA A 105 -18.56 -4.01 -28.73
CA ALA A 105 -17.15 -4.26 -28.48
C ALA A 105 -16.55 -3.29 -27.44
N ALA A 106 -16.91 -2.01 -27.47
CA ALA A 106 -16.44 -1.03 -26.50
C ALA A 106 -16.88 -1.39 -25.06
N ASN A 107 -18.13 -1.80 -24.88
CA ASN A 107 -18.66 -2.27 -23.59
C ASN A 107 -18.03 -3.61 -23.16
N ALA A 108 -17.82 -4.54 -24.09
CA ALA A 108 -17.18 -5.81 -23.83
C ALA A 108 -15.74 -5.62 -23.32
N ASN A 109 -14.93 -4.82 -24.03
CA ASN A 109 -13.57 -4.49 -23.62
C ASN A 109 -13.56 -3.79 -22.25
N PHE A 110 -14.50 -2.86 -22.00
CA PHE A 110 -14.60 -2.18 -20.71
C PHE A 110 -14.93 -3.16 -19.55
N ALA A 111 -15.87 -4.08 -19.74
CA ALA A 111 -16.21 -5.10 -18.75
C ALA A 111 -15.05 -6.05 -18.42
N VAL A 112 -14.36 -6.52 -19.46
CA VAL A 112 -13.18 -7.39 -19.32
C VAL A 112 -12.06 -6.64 -18.61
N ALA A 113 -11.82 -5.38 -18.97
CA ALA A 113 -10.81 -4.56 -18.34
C ALA A 113 -11.07 -4.35 -16.83
N LEU A 114 -12.30 -4.01 -16.44
CA LEU A 114 -12.67 -3.85 -15.03
C LEU A 114 -12.52 -5.18 -14.26
N SER A 115 -12.92 -6.29 -14.87
CA SER A 115 -12.82 -7.63 -14.26
C SER A 115 -11.36 -8.08 -14.11
N ALA A 116 -10.52 -7.83 -15.12
CA ALA A 116 -9.09 -8.07 -15.05
C ALA A 116 -8.44 -7.23 -13.95
N GLY A 117 -8.82 -5.95 -13.84
CA GLY A 117 -8.35 -5.06 -12.78
C GLY A 117 -8.73 -5.55 -11.38
N ALA A 118 -9.97 -5.99 -11.19
CA ALA A 118 -10.46 -6.54 -9.92
C ALA A 118 -9.73 -7.83 -9.49
N LEU A 119 -9.28 -8.64 -10.46
CA LEU A 119 -8.53 -9.88 -10.23
C LEU A 119 -7.01 -9.66 -10.17
N GLY A 120 -6.53 -8.43 -10.29
CA GLY A 120 -5.09 -8.10 -10.22
C GLY A 120 -4.31 -8.26 -11.53
N HIS A 121 -4.98 -8.56 -12.64
CA HIS A 121 -4.38 -8.65 -13.97
C HIS A 121 -4.27 -7.24 -14.59
N HIS A 122 -3.49 -6.35 -13.95
CA HIS A 122 -3.49 -4.92 -14.24
C HIS A 122 -2.97 -4.56 -15.65
N GLU A 123 -1.99 -5.30 -16.19
CA GLU A 123 -1.48 -5.06 -17.55
C GLU A 123 -2.52 -5.39 -18.62
N ASP A 124 -3.21 -6.54 -18.47
CA ASP A 124 -4.32 -6.91 -19.35
C ASP A 124 -5.47 -5.91 -19.22
N ALA A 125 -5.78 -5.46 -18.00
CA ALA A 125 -6.79 -4.44 -17.75
C ALA A 125 -6.49 -3.14 -18.51
N LEU A 126 -5.23 -2.68 -18.50
CA LEU A 126 -4.82 -1.50 -19.27
C LEU A 126 -4.96 -1.71 -20.78
N ARG A 127 -4.57 -2.88 -21.30
CA ARG A 127 -4.71 -3.21 -22.72
C ARG A 127 -6.17 -3.10 -23.16
N PHE A 128 -7.08 -3.75 -22.43
CA PHE A 128 -8.50 -3.72 -22.74
C PHE A 128 -9.12 -2.32 -22.52
N MET A 129 -8.67 -1.54 -21.53
CA MET A 129 -9.12 -0.15 -21.38
C MET A 129 -8.72 0.74 -22.55
N HIS A 130 -7.49 0.60 -23.06
CA HIS A 130 -7.06 1.37 -24.22
C HIS A 130 -7.83 1.01 -25.49
N THR A 131 -8.18 -0.28 -25.69
CA THR A 131 -9.08 -0.70 -26.76
C THR A 131 -10.47 -0.09 -26.60
N ALA A 132 -11.05 -0.16 -25.40
CA ALA A 132 -12.34 0.45 -25.11
C ALA A 132 -12.30 1.96 -25.39
N GLN A 133 -11.27 2.67 -24.91
CA GLN A 133 -11.05 4.10 -25.14
C GLN A 133 -11.08 4.45 -26.64
N ALA A 134 -10.30 3.72 -27.45
CA ALA A 134 -10.23 3.96 -28.89
C ALA A 134 -11.60 3.77 -29.58
N LEU A 135 -12.37 2.78 -29.15
CA LEU A 135 -13.72 2.53 -29.66
C LEU A 135 -14.70 3.63 -29.24
N TYR A 136 -14.70 4.06 -27.97
CA TYR A 136 -15.55 5.16 -27.52
C TYR A 136 -15.21 6.49 -28.20
N ALA A 137 -13.93 6.77 -28.44
CA ALA A 137 -13.49 7.93 -29.19
C ALA A 137 -13.98 7.87 -30.66
N ALA A 138 -13.91 6.69 -31.30
CA ALA A 138 -14.45 6.50 -32.65
C ALA A 138 -15.98 6.71 -32.71
N LEU A 139 -16.69 6.36 -31.63
CA LEU A 139 -18.14 6.59 -31.46
C LEU A 139 -18.49 7.99 -30.95
N ARG A 140 -17.49 8.85 -30.68
CA ARG A 140 -17.66 10.22 -30.14
C ARG A 140 -18.38 10.28 -28.78
N MET A 141 -18.19 9.26 -27.95
CA MET A 141 -18.78 9.18 -26.61
C MET A 141 -17.87 9.83 -25.56
N GLU A 142 -17.77 11.16 -25.60
CA GLU A 142 -16.84 11.95 -24.76
C GLU A 142 -16.99 11.68 -23.26
N ARG A 143 -18.22 11.51 -22.77
CA ARG A 143 -18.48 11.24 -21.34
C ARG A 143 -18.05 9.83 -20.94
N ARG A 144 -18.02 8.85 -21.85
CA ARG A 144 -17.43 7.52 -21.58
C ARG A 144 -15.92 7.56 -21.64
N GLU A 145 -15.35 8.34 -22.55
CA GLU A 145 -13.91 8.56 -22.62
C GLU A 145 -13.38 9.14 -21.30
N GLN A 146 -14.07 10.13 -20.72
CA GLN A 146 -13.76 10.68 -19.40
C GLN A 146 -13.74 9.62 -18.30
N LEU A 147 -14.77 8.77 -18.23
CA LEU A 147 -14.83 7.69 -17.25
C LEU A 147 -13.68 6.70 -17.43
N ILE A 148 -13.37 6.33 -18.68
CA ILE A 148 -12.27 5.42 -18.99
C ILE A 148 -10.92 6.02 -18.64
N ASN A 149 -10.71 7.32 -18.85
CA ASN A 149 -9.48 7.99 -18.43
C ASN A 149 -9.29 7.86 -16.91
N LEU A 150 -10.34 8.06 -16.12
CA LEU A 150 -10.28 7.86 -14.66
C LEU A 150 -10.02 6.40 -14.28
N GLU A 151 -10.66 5.45 -14.95
CA GLU A 151 -10.47 4.02 -14.73
C GLU A 151 -9.06 3.54 -15.11
N ILE A 152 -8.48 4.08 -16.18
CA ILE A 152 -7.07 3.86 -16.55
C ILE A 152 -6.16 4.35 -15.42
N GLU A 153 -6.40 5.55 -14.89
CA GLU A 153 -5.60 6.06 -13.77
C GLU A 153 -5.81 5.24 -12.49
N ARG A 154 -7.01 4.72 -12.23
CA ARG A 154 -7.25 3.77 -11.12
C ARG A 154 -6.48 2.45 -11.28
N ILE A 155 -6.38 1.93 -12.51
CA ILE A 155 -5.55 0.74 -12.76
C ILE A 155 -4.06 1.07 -12.61
N ARG A 156 -3.62 2.24 -13.10
CA ARG A 156 -2.24 2.71 -12.91
C ARG A 156 -1.90 2.97 -11.46
N LEU A 157 -2.87 3.36 -10.64
CA LEU A 157 -2.71 3.53 -9.20
C LEU A 157 -2.30 2.22 -8.54
N ALA A 158 -2.95 1.11 -8.92
CA ALA A 158 -2.58 -0.23 -8.46
C ALA A 158 -1.15 -0.63 -8.90
N LEU A 159 -0.70 -0.14 -10.06
CA LEU A 159 0.67 -0.33 -10.56
C LEU A 159 1.69 0.64 -9.93
N GLY A 160 1.25 1.70 -9.24
CA GLY A 160 2.10 2.78 -8.73
C GLY A 160 2.57 3.79 -9.79
N THR A 161 1.85 3.91 -10.91
CA THR A 161 2.21 4.77 -12.06
C THR A 161 1.13 5.79 -12.45
N ALA A 162 0.12 5.98 -11.59
CA ALA A 162 -0.95 6.97 -11.80
C ALA A 162 -0.40 8.40 -11.82
N SER A 163 -0.96 9.27 -12.66
CA SER A 163 -0.54 10.67 -12.78
C SER A 163 -1.60 11.64 -12.24
N PRO A 164 -1.32 12.42 -11.18
CA PRO A 164 -2.23 13.43 -10.66
C PRO A 164 -2.66 14.43 -11.74
N GLN A 165 -1.74 14.83 -12.62
CA GLN A 165 -1.98 15.81 -13.68
C GLN A 165 -2.99 15.30 -14.71
N ARG A 166 -2.98 13.99 -15.03
CA ARG A 166 -3.96 13.39 -15.95
C ARG A 166 -5.35 13.33 -15.34
N ILE A 167 -5.44 13.05 -14.05
CA ILE A 167 -6.71 13.07 -13.31
C ILE A 167 -7.26 14.49 -13.24
N ILE A 168 -6.43 15.48 -12.88
CA ILE A 168 -6.80 16.91 -12.85
C ILE A 168 -7.25 17.38 -14.24
N ALA A 169 -6.53 17.01 -15.31
CA ALA A 169 -6.92 17.34 -16.67
C ALA A 169 -8.30 16.76 -17.02
N THR A 170 -8.58 15.51 -16.63
CA THR A 170 -9.89 14.89 -16.83
C THR A 170 -10.99 15.60 -16.03
N MET A 171 -10.70 15.99 -14.78
CA MET A 171 -11.62 16.75 -13.92
C MET A 171 -11.92 18.17 -14.45
N SER A 172 -10.98 18.78 -15.17
CA SER A 172 -11.12 20.14 -15.71
C SER A 172 -12.03 20.24 -16.94
N GLN A 173 -12.42 19.10 -17.53
CA GLN A 173 -13.33 19.06 -18.67
C GLN A 173 -14.75 19.47 -18.24
N ALA A 174 -15.46 20.17 -19.11
CA ALA A 174 -16.83 20.61 -18.84
C ALA A 174 -17.77 19.40 -18.60
N ASP A 175 -18.72 19.57 -17.67
CA ASP A 175 -19.83 18.63 -17.39
C ASP A 175 -19.49 17.36 -16.59
N LEU A 176 -18.54 17.44 -15.66
CA LEU A 176 -18.32 16.37 -14.68
C LEU A 176 -19.43 16.38 -13.61
N GLY A 177 -20.42 15.49 -13.77
CA GLY A 177 -21.50 15.28 -12.78
C GLY A 177 -20.96 14.96 -11.37
N GLU A 178 -21.73 15.25 -10.33
CA GLU A 178 -21.28 15.20 -8.93
C GLU A 178 -20.66 13.85 -8.52
N GLN A 179 -21.30 12.74 -8.91
CA GLN A 179 -20.80 11.40 -8.60
C GLN A 179 -19.43 11.14 -9.24
N ARG A 180 -19.23 11.56 -10.49
CA ARG A 180 -17.93 11.43 -11.17
C ARG A 180 -16.88 12.33 -10.55
N ARG A 181 -17.28 13.51 -10.06
CA ARG A 181 -16.38 14.42 -9.34
C ARG A 181 -15.90 13.79 -8.05
N LYS A 182 -16.80 13.23 -7.25
CA LYS A 182 -16.45 12.49 -6.02
C LYS A 182 -15.53 11.31 -6.31
N PHE A 183 -15.84 10.52 -7.35
CA PHE A 183 -14.98 9.41 -7.79
C PHE A 183 -13.59 9.88 -8.24
N SER A 184 -13.51 10.99 -9.00
CA SER A 184 -12.22 11.55 -9.45
C SER A 184 -11.40 12.10 -8.29
N GLN A 185 -12.04 12.80 -7.35
CA GLN A 185 -11.41 13.30 -6.12
C GLN A 185 -10.86 12.15 -5.28
N HIS A 186 -11.60 11.05 -5.17
CA HIS A 186 -11.15 9.85 -4.48
C HIS A 186 -9.88 9.27 -5.12
N ILE A 187 -9.88 9.00 -6.44
CA ILE A 187 -8.70 8.49 -7.14
C ILE A 187 -7.52 9.47 -7.03
N LEU A 188 -7.79 10.77 -7.13
CA LEU A 188 -6.76 11.80 -7.01
C LEU A 188 -6.11 11.79 -5.62
N ALA A 189 -6.92 11.71 -4.55
CA ALA A 189 -6.41 11.63 -3.19
C ALA A 189 -5.60 10.35 -2.96
N GLU A 190 -6.08 9.18 -3.42
CA GLU A 190 -5.30 7.93 -3.35
C GLU A 190 -3.99 8.02 -4.14
N THR A 191 -3.99 8.71 -5.28
CA THR A 191 -2.77 8.96 -6.06
C THR A 191 -1.78 9.78 -5.25
N TYR A 192 -2.21 10.86 -4.61
CA TYR A 192 -1.34 11.63 -3.72
C TYR A 192 -0.81 10.82 -2.53
N MET A 193 -1.62 9.89 -1.99
CA MET A 193 -1.13 8.95 -0.98
C MET A 193 -0.02 8.03 -1.50
N ILE A 194 -0.13 7.54 -2.74
CA ILE A 194 0.94 6.75 -3.37
C ILE A 194 2.24 7.57 -3.51
N TYR A 195 2.14 8.89 -3.69
CA TYR A 195 3.30 9.78 -3.70
C TYR A 195 3.78 10.21 -2.31
N GLY A 196 3.10 9.81 -1.23
CA GLY A 196 3.43 10.23 0.13
C GLY A 196 3.03 11.67 0.47
N GLU A 197 2.16 12.28 -0.33
CA GLU A 197 1.66 13.65 -0.12
C GLU A 197 0.34 13.64 0.68
N TYR A 198 0.40 13.20 1.94
CA TYR A 198 -0.80 12.95 2.75
C TYR A 198 -1.61 14.22 3.06
N GLU A 199 -0.97 15.36 3.29
CA GLU A 199 -1.67 16.63 3.52
C GLU A 199 -2.51 17.03 2.30
N THR A 200 -1.96 16.83 1.10
CA THR A 200 -2.68 17.10 -0.15
C THR A 200 -3.81 16.10 -0.36
N ALA A 201 -3.56 14.82 -0.06
CA ALA A 201 -4.59 13.78 -0.13
C ALA A 201 -5.75 14.06 0.83
N GLU A 202 -5.46 14.48 2.06
CA GLU A 202 -6.45 14.87 3.09
C GLU A 202 -7.34 16.01 2.61
N LEU A 203 -6.74 17.06 2.03
CA LEU A 203 -7.44 18.24 1.52
C LEU A 203 -8.35 17.95 0.32
N ILE A 204 -7.94 17.01 -0.54
CA ILE A 204 -8.68 16.65 -1.76
C ILE A 204 -9.78 15.62 -1.47
N ALA A 205 -9.55 14.72 -0.53
CA ALA A 205 -10.51 13.71 -0.13
C ALA A 205 -11.79 14.37 0.42
N PRO A 206 -12.97 13.74 0.23
CA PRO A 206 -14.21 14.27 0.78
C PRO A 206 -14.09 14.46 2.31
N PRO A 207 -14.39 15.66 2.86
CA PRO A 207 -14.27 15.93 4.29
C PRO A 207 -15.09 14.94 5.13
N GLY A 208 -14.47 14.41 6.18
CA GLY A 208 -15.10 13.42 7.07
C GLY A 208 -15.24 12.01 6.48
N SER A 209 -14.71 11.75 5.28
CA SER A 209 -14.58 10.38 4.77
C SER A 209 -13.45 9.63 5.48
N GLY A 210 -13.49 8.29 5.43
CA GLY A 210 -12.39 7.47 5.91
C GLY A 210 -11.07 7.78 5.22
N LEU A 211 -11.08 8.04 3.90
CA LEU A 211 -9.88 8.37 3.13
C LEU A 211 -9.20 9.65 3.65
N SER A 212 -9.98 10.70 3.91
CA SER A 212 -9.48 11.95 4.51
C SER A 212 -8.91 11.69 5.91
N THR A 213 -9.65 10.93 6.74
CA THR A 213 -9.21 10.54 8.10
C THR A 213 -7.92 9.70 8.08
N PHE A 214 -7.79 8.80 7.11
CA PHE A 214 -6.64 7.94 6.96
C PHE A 214 -5.41 8.72 6.50
N ALA A 215 -5.58 9.64 5.53
CA ALA A 215 -4.54 10.57 5.12
C ALA A 215 -4.09 11.47 6.29
N GLU A 216 -5.01 12.01 7.09
CA GLU A 216 -4.70 12.78 8.29
C GLU A 216 -3.83 11.97 9.27
N VAL A 217 -4.20 10.71 9.54
CA VAL A 217 -3.44 9.81 10.43
C VAL A 217 -2.04 9.53 9.87
N LEU A 218 -1.93 9.25 8.56
CA LEU A 218 -0.64 9.07 7.90
C LEU A 218 0.19 10.35 7.84
N GLY A 219 -0.45 11.53 7.94
CA GLY A 219 0.20 12.83 8.12
C GLY A 219 0.60 13.13 9.59
N GLY A 220 0.28 12.24 10.53
CA GLY A 220 0.59 12.40 11.96
C GLY A 220 -0.48 13.16 12.75
N GLY A 221 -1.63 13.44 12.14
CA GLY A 221 -2.79 14.04 12.79
C GLY A 221 -3.48 13.10 13.78
N ARG A 222 -4.51 13.63 14.45
CA ARG A 222 -5.22 12.96 15.55
C ARG A 222 -6.72 13.16 15.38
N PRO A 223 -7.36 12.44 14.45
CA PRO A 223 -8.79 12.62 14.22
C PRO A 223 -9.58 12.25 15.48
N GLY A 224 -10.63 13.02 15.75
CA GLY A 224 -11.54 12.75 16.87
C GLY A 224 -12.56 11.64 16.58
N VAL A 225 -12.79 11.31 15.32
CA VAL A 225 -13.80 10.33 14.87
C VAL A 225 -13.23 9.48 13.74
N PHE A 226 -13.50 8.18 13.77
CA PHE A 226 -13.11 7.23 12.72
C PHE A 226 -14.36 6.68 12.02
N PRO A 227 -14.62 7.07 10.76
CA PRO A 227 -15.75 6.54 9.97
C PRO A 227 -15.74 5.00 9.88
N PRO A 228 -16.90 4.34 9.79
CA PRO A 228 -17.00 2.89 9.74
C PRO A 228 -16.80 2.30 8.32
N ASP A 229 -15.99 2.96 7.48
CA ASP A 229 -15.60 2.48 6.15
C ASP A 229 -14.20 1.82 6.21
N ASP A 230 -13.72 1.29 5.08
CA ASP A 230 -12.44 0.57 4.99
C ASP A 230 -11.24 1.43 5.41
N TYR A 231 -11.17 2.66 4.89
CA TYR A 231 -10.12 3.62 5.24
C TYR A 231 -10.21 4.12 6.69
N GLY A 232 -11.41 4.38 7.22
CA GLY A 232 -11.60 4.77 8.61
C GLY A 232 -11.23 3.65 9.59
N SER A 233 -11.49 2.39 9.21
CA SER A 233 -11.04 1.21 9.95
C SER A 233 -9.52 1.05 9.92
N LEU A 234 -8.87 1.29 8.77
CA LEU A 234 -7.41 1.36 8.68
C LEU A 234 -6.81 2.48 9.53
N ALA A 235 -7.41 3.67 9.50
CA ALA A 235 -6.99 4.82 10.31
C ALA A 235 -7.07 4.48 11.80
N ARG A 236 -8.13 3.79 12.21
CA ARG A 236 -8.27 3.26 13.57
C ARG A 236 -7.18 2.23 13.88
N ALA A 237 -6.94 1.26 12.99
CA ALA A 237 -5.93 0.22 13.18
C ALA A 237 -4.48 0.74 13.22
N LEU A 238 -4.20 1.88 12.59
CA LEU A 238 -2.91 2.58 12.72
C LEU A 238 -2.71 3.21 14.10
N ARG A 239 -3.79 3.57 14.79
CA ARG A 239 -3.75 4.26 16.08
C ARG A 239 -3.95 3.31 17.25
N ASP A 240 -4.75 2.27 17.04
CA ASP A 240 -5.07 1.23 18.00
C ASP A 240 -4.54 -0.13 17.48
N PRO A 241 -3.48 -0.67 18.11
CA PRO A 241 -2.90 -1.95 17.72
C PRO A 241 -3.84 -3.14 17.92
N GLU A 242 -4.94 -3.01 18.68
CA GLU A 242 -5.93 -4.07 18.89
C GLU A 242 -7.14 -3.96 17.94
N ALA A 243 -7.32 -2.82 17.27
CA ALA A 243 -8.48 -2.61 16.39
C ALA A 243 -8.50 -3.60 15.22
N GLU A 244 -9.67 -4.02 14.78
CA GLU A 244 -9.79 -4.94 13.64
C GLU A 244 -9.23 -4.33 12.35
N ILE A 245 -8.55 -5.15 11.53
CA ILE A 245 -8.07 -4.72 10.22
C ILE A 245 -8.96 -5.37 9.16
N PRO A 246 -9.70 -4.58 8.36
CA PRO A 246 -10.65 -5.11 7.38
C PRO A 246 -9.98 -6.04 6.35
N THR A 247 -10.80 -6.82 5.66
CA THR A 247 -10.38 -7.56 4.47
C THR A 247 -10.46 -6.64 3.28
N LEU A 248 -9.30 -6.13 2.86
CA LEU A 248 -9.20 -5.09 1.84
C LEU A 248 -8.90 -5.70 0.48
N ILE A 249 -9.61 -5.19 -0.54
CA ILE A 249 -9.56 -5.73 -1.89
C ILE A 249 -8.75 -4.81 -2.82
N HIS A 250 -8.79 -3.48 -2.60
CA HIS A 250 -8.19 -2.50 -3.51
C HIS A 250 -6.86 -1.93 -2.99
N LEU A 251 -6.05 -1.38 -3.89
CA LEU A 251 -4.86 -0.59 -3.53
C LEU A 251 -5.24 0.90 -3.57
N PRO A 252 -4.68 1.76 -2.69
CA PRO A 252 -3.55 1.54 -1.77
C PRO A 252 -3.88 0.89 -0.41
N GLU A 253 -5.15 0.92 0.02
CA GLU A 253 -5.63 0.42 1.32
C GLU A 253 -5.11 -0.98 1.67
N LYS A 254 -5.15 -1.93 0.72
CA LYS A 254 -4.68 -3.31 0.92
C LYS A 254 -3.22 -3.36 1.34
N GLY A 255 -2.35 -2.51 0.78
CA GLY A 255 -0.93 -2.47 1.12
C GLY A 255 -0.71 -2.09 2.58
N TYR A 256 -1.38 -1.03 3.05
CA TYR A 256 -1.36 -0.63 4.46
C TYR A 256 -1.92 -1.72 5.37
N GLY A 257 -3.05 -2.34 5.00
CA GLY A 257 -3.61 -3.46 5.76
C GLY A 257 -2.63 -4.63 5.92
N HIS A 258 -1.88 -4.98 4.87
CA HIS A 258 -0.84 -6.03 4.93
C HIS A 258 0.31 -5.63 5.86
N LEU A 259 0.79 -4.39 5.79
CA LEU A 259 1.87 -3.90 6.65
C LEU A 259 1.48 -3.88 8.13
N ILE A 260 0.26 -3.42 8.45
CA ILE A 260 -0.23 -3.40 9.83
C ILE A 260 -0.41 -4.83 10.35
N LYS A 261 -0.97 -5.75 9.54
CA LYS A 261 -1.07 -7.18 9.89
C LYS A 261 0.30 -7.81 10.11
N ALA A 262 1.26 -7.56 9.22
CA ALA A 262 2.63 -8.06 9.35
C ALA A 262 3.29 -7.54 10.62
N LEU A 263 3.14 -6.25 10.95
CA LEU A 263 3.67 -5.69 12.19
C LEU A 263 3.11 -6.38 13.44
N ARG A 264 1.81 -6.67 13.47
CA ARG A 264 1.19 -7.41 14.59
C ARG A 264 1.79 -8.80 14.74
N LEU A 265 1.96 -9.52 13.63
CA LEU A 265 2.59 -10.84 13.65
C LEU A 265 4.05 -10.80 14.11
N ILE A 266 4.81 -9.76 13.73
CA ILE A 266 6.19 -9.56 14.21
C ILE A 266 6.20 -9.35 15.73
N LYS A 267 5.24 -8.62 16.29
CA LYS A 267 5.11 -8.38 17.74
C LYS A 267 4.80 -9.64 18.54
N ILE A 268 4.16 -10.65 17.94
CA ILE A 268 3.95 -11.96 18.57
C ILE A 268 5.29 -12.69 18.81
N GLY A 269 6.33 -12.34 18.05
CA GLY A 269 7.67 -12.94 18.17
C GLY A 269 7.86 -14.13 17.23
N GLN A 270 8.69 -15.10 17.63
CA GLN A 270 9.18 -16.18 16.74
C GLN A 270 8.05 -16.97 16.05
N SER A 271 6.91 -17.18 16.70
CA SER A 271 5.78 -17.91 16.11
C SER A 271 5.04 -17.13 15.02
N GLY A 272 5.01 -15.79 15.10
CA GLY A 272 4.35 -14.93 14.12
C GLY A 272 5.24 -14.51 12.94
N GLN A 273 6.57 -14.52 13.10
CA GLN A 273 7.51 -14.08 12.08
C GLN A 273 7.39 -14.81 10.73
N PRO A 274 7.18 -16.15 10.64
CA PRO A 274 7.00 -16.83 9.36
C PRO A 274 5.73 -16.39 8.61
N GLN A 275 4.65 -16.08 9.33
CA GLN A 275 3.40 -15.60 8.74
C GLN A 275 3.55 -14.13 8.29
N ALA A 276 4.26 -13.31 9.07
CA ALA A 276 4.62 -11.95 8.67
C ALA A 276 5.46 -11.97 7.38
N PHE A 277 6.42 -12.89 7.27
CA PHE A 277 7.20 -13.10 6.06
C PHE A 277 6.32 -13.41 4.85
N GLN A 278 5.39 -14.36 4.97
CA GLN A 278 4.46 -14.73 3.90
C GLN A 278 3.60 -13.54 3.44
N LEU A 279 3.11 -12.72 4.38
CA LEU A 279 2.38 -11.49 4.04
C LEU A 279 3.27 -10.45 3.35
N LEU A 280 4.51 -10.25 3.80
CA LEU A 280 5.39 -9.27 3.20
C LEU A 280 5.79 -9.66 1.77
N VAL A 281 6.04 -10.94 1.50
CA VAL A 281 6.41 -11.38 0.14
C VAL A 281 5.21 -11.47 -0.82
N SER A 282 3.97 -11.42 -0.33
CA SER A 282 2.77 -11.54 -1.16
C SER A 282 2.30 -10.22 -1.79
N PHE A 283 2.92 -9.09 -1.44
CA PHE A 283 2.63 -7.80 -2.06
C PHE A 283 3.88 -6.97 -2.31
N GLU A 284 3.79 -6.08 -3.30
CA GLU A 284 4.84 -5.14 -3.65
C GLU A 284 4.55 -3.76 -3.06
N PRO A 285 5.47 -3.16 -2.27
CA PRO A 285 5.26 -1.84 -1.71
C PRO A 285 5.34 -0.74 -2.78
N LYS A 286 4.27 0.07 -2.91
CA LYS A 286 4.16 1.13 -3.92
C LYS A 286 4.56 2.52 -3.41
N SER A 287 4.00 2.96 -2.28
CA SER A 287 4.29 4.30 -1.73
C SER A 287 5.64 4.35 -1.00
N PRO A 288 6.26 5.54 -0.89
CA PRO A 288 7.56 5.70 -0.23
C PRO A 288 7.62 5.14 1.21
N ASP A 289 6.59 5.38 2.01
CA ASP A 289 6.45 4.86 3.37
C ASP A 289 6.22 3.35 3.40
N HIS A 290 5.44 2.79 2.48
CA HIS A 290 5.30 1.34 2.32
C HIS A 290 6.66 0.69 2.11
N LYS A 291 7.50 1.27 1.25
CA LYS A 291 8.84 0.75 0.96
C LYS A 291 9.72 0.75 2.21
N ILE A 292 9.68 1.82 3.00
CA ILE A 292 10.39 1.92 4.28
C ILE A 292 9.88 0.86 5.26
N TRP A 293 8.57 0.80 5.49
CA TRP A 293 7.97 -0.13 6.46
C TRP A 293 8.21 -1.58 6.08
N TRP A 294 7.99 -1.91 4.81
CA TRP A 294 8.25 -3.24 4.26
C TRP A 294 9.71 -3.64 4.47
N GLY A 295 10.66 -2.77 4.11
CA GLY A 295 12.08 -3.06 4.24
C GLY A 295 12.51 -3.23 5.70
N LEU A 296 12.08 -2.33 6.59
CA LEU A 296 12.36 -2.43 8.02
C LEU A 296 11.79 -3.72 8.62
N MET A 297 10.54 -4.07 8.28
CA MET A 297 9.91 -5.30 8.75
C MET A 297 10.61 -6.55 8.18
N MET A 298 10.99 -6.56 6.90
CA MET A 298 11.72 -7.67 6.28
C MET A 298 13.10 -7.88 6.92
N MET A 299 13.84 -6.81 7.18
CA MET A 299 15.10 -6.88 7.92
C MET A 299 14.89 -7.39 9.36
N SER A 300 13.81 -6.94 10.03
CA SER A 300 13.52 -7.27 11.43
C SER A 300 13.32 -8.76 11.70
N ILE A 301 12.75 -9.48 10.73
CA ILE A 301 12.44 -10.91 10.84
C ILE A 301 13.58 -11.81 10.37
N SER A 302 14.56 -11.27 9.63
CA SER A 302 15.67 -12.05 9.05
C SER A 302 16.49 -12.91 10.03
N PRO A 303 16.64 -12.55 11.33
CA PRO A 303 17.33 -13.43 12.28
C PRO A 303 16.55 -14.72 12.58
N GLY A 304 15.21 -14.65 12.61
CA GLY A 304 14.33 -15.78 12.93
C GLY A 304 13.78 -16.52 11.70
N VAL A 305 13.86 -15.92 10.51
CA VAL A 305 13.34 -16.49 9.26
C VAL A 305 14.45 -16.54 8.21
N PRO A 306 15.14 -17.70 8.03
CA PRO A 306 16.23 -17.83 7.06
C PRO A 306 15.84 -17.44 5.63
N ALA A 307 14.60 -17.75 5.22
CA ALA A 307 14.08 -17.39 3.91
C ALA A 307 13.93 -15.87 3.67
N ALA A 308 13.92 -15.04 4.74
CA ALA A 308 13.88 -13.59 4.63
C ALA A 308 15.26 -12.99 4.28
N ARG A 309 16.36 -13.71 4.54
CA ARG A 309 17.74 -13.22 4.31
C ARG A 309 18.00 -12.88 2.84
N ARG A 310 17.38 -13.61 1.90
CA ARG A 310 17.49 -13.35 0.45
C ARG A 310 16.89 -12.02 0.00
N TYR A 311 16.09 -11.37 0.85
CA TYR A 311 15.43 -10.10 0.57
C TYR A 311 16.13 -8.91 1.21
N LEU A 312 17.27 -9.09 1.91
CA LEU A 312 17.96 -8.01 2.61
C LEU A 312 18.46 -6.90 1.65
N ASP A 313 19.01 -7.27 0.50
CA ASP A 313 19.41 -6.30 -0.55
C ASP A 313 18.21 -5.50 -1.06
N GLN A 314 17.09 -6.19 -1.36
CA GLN A 314 15.86 -5.53 -1.80
C GLN A 314 15.29 -4.62 -0.70
N ALA A 315 15.31 -5.06 0.55
CA ALA A 315 14.85 -4.28 1.69
C ALA A 315 15.64 -2.96 1.83
N LEU A 316 16.97 -3.02 1.77
CA LEU A 316 17.81 -1.82 1.80
C LEU A 316 17.56 -0.88 0.63
N LYS A 317 17.43 -1.44 -0.59
CA LYS A 317 17.12 -0.67 -1.80
C LYS A 317 15.77 0.05 -1.65
N LEU A 318 14.73 -0.66 -1.21
CA LEU A 318 13.40 -0.09 -1.00
C LEU A 318 13.39 0.97 0.10
N ILE A 319 14.11 0.78 1.21
CA ILE A 319 14.24 1.82 2.25
C ILE A 319 14.90 3.08 1.68
N THR A 320 15.94 2.91 0.87
CA THR A 320 16.66 4.04 0.23
C THR A 320 15.76 4.78 -0.77
N GLU A 321 15.06 4.04 -1.63
CA GLU A 321 14.08 4.62 -2.56
C GLU A 321 12.93 5.32 -1.84
N GLY A 322 12.42 4.71 -0.77
CA GLY A 322 11.34 5.27 0.04
C GLY A 322 11.78 6.56 0.72
N ARG A 323 12.98 6.61 1.30
CA ARG A 323 13.53 7.85 1.89
C ARG A 323 13.57 9.00 0.90
N ALA A 324 14.03 8.73 -0.33
CA ALA A 324 14.10 9.75 -1.37
C ALA A 324 12.73 10.26 -1.80
N GLY A 325 11.67 9.46 -1.63
CA GLY A 325 10.30 9.82 -2.00
C GLY A 325 9.45 10.42 -0.87
N VAL A 326 9.85 10.33 0.39
CA VAL A 326 9.08 10.89 1.52
C VAL A 326 9.40 12.38 1.68
N THR A 327 8.38 13.23 1.56
CA THR A 327 8.50 14.69 1.75
C THR A 327 8.62 15.10 3.22
N LYS A 328 8.02 14.34 4.15
CA LYS A 328 8.04 14.59 5.61
C LYS A 328 8.28 13.31 6.40
N GLN A 329 9.33 13.25 7.22
CA GLN A 329 9.66 12.06 8.03
C GLN A 329 8.86 11.98 9.34
N VAL A 330 8.33 13.10 9.83
CA VAL A 330 7.62 13.23 11.12
C VAL A 330 6.52 12.18 11.34
N PRO A 331 5.68 11.83 10.33
CA PRO A 331 4.62 10.87 10.57
C PRO A 331 5.13 9.43 10.73
N ILE A 332 6.09 9.02 9.89
CA ILE A 332 6.75 7.71 10.01
C ILE A 332 7.44 7.61 11.37
N ILE A 333 8.18 8.65 11.77
CA ILE A 333 8.84 8.72 13.06
C ILE A 333 7.83 8.58 14.20
N SER A 334 6.74 9.35 14.17
CA SER A 334 5.70 9.31 15.20
C SER A 334 5.07 7.94 15.32
N PHE A 335 4.69 7.32 14.19
CA PHE A 335 4.14 5.97 14.17
C PHE A 335 5.11 4.93 14.71
N LEU A 336 6.36 4.91 14.23
CA LEU A 336 7.36 3.94 14.70
C LEU A 336 7.69 4.15 16.18
N THR A 337 7.76 5.39 16.65
CA THR A 337 7.99 5.71 18.07
C THR A 337 6.85 5.17 18.95
N GLU A 338 5.60 5.30 18.50
CA GLU A 338 4.42 4.89 19.26
C GLU A 338 4.20 3.37 19.21
N HIS A 339 4.39 2.74 18.05
CA HIS A 339 3.95 1.36 17.81
C HIS A 339 5.08 0.37 17.56
N ALA A 340 6.26 0.79 17.10
CA ALA A 340 7.34 -0.12 16.70
C ALA A 340 8.74 0.47 16.96
N PRO A 341 9.09 0.80 18.22
CA PRO A 341 10.34 1.51 18.52
C PRO A 341 11.60 0.71 18.11
N PHE A 342 11.52 -0.62 18.10
CA PHE A 342 12.59 -1.48 17.57
C PHE A 342 12.85 -1.27 16.07
N LEU A 343 11.81 -0.99 15.27
CA LEU A 343 11.97 -0.64 13.85
C LEU A 343 12.54 0.77 13.69
N LEU A 344 12.21 1.72 14.58
CA LEU A 344 12.83 3.05 14.56
C LEU A 344 14.33 2.98 14.84
N LEU A 345 14.76 2.13 15.79
CA LEU A 345 16.17 1.89 16.07
C LEU A 345 16.91 1.27 14.89
N LEU A 346 16.29 0.27 14.25
CA LEU A 346 16.82 -0.30 13.01
C LEU A 346 16.91 0.76 11.90
N TYR A 347 15.90 1.62 11.78
CA TYR A 347 15.86 2.67 10.77
C TYR A 347 16.96 3.72 10.98
N ALA A 348 17.22 4.10 12.23
CA ALA A 348 18.33 4.99 12.60
C ALA A 348 19.71 4.35 12.38
N ALA A 349 19.81 3.02 12.48
CA ALA A 349 21.06 2.28 12.30
C ALA A 349 21.48 2.11 10.83
N ILE A 350 20.55 2.23 9.88
CA ILE A 350 20.84 2.14 8.44
C ILE A 350 21.70 3.34 7.99
N PRO A 351 22.70 3.14 7.10
CA PRO A 351 23.51 4.22 6.55
C PRO A 351 22.66 5.40 6.05
N GLU A 352 23.16 6.62 6.24
CA GLU A 352 22.50 7.85 5.74
C GLU A 352 21.05 7.98 6.21
N SER A 353 20.74 7.48 7.41
CA SER A 353 19.42 7.67 8.00
C SER A 353 19.15 9.17 8.19
N PRO A 354 17.92 9.66 7.91
CA PRO A 354 17.59 11.07 8.10
C PRO A 354 17.88 11.52 9.53
N VAL A 355 18.37 12.75 9.68
CA VAL A 355 18.72 13.32 10.99
C VAL A 355 17.55 13.24 11.97
N ASP A 356 16.33 13.57 11.53
CA ASP A 356 15.13 13.50 12.36
C ASP A 356 14.85 12.09 12.91
N VAL A 357 15.15 11.05 12.11
CA VAL A 357 14.98 9.64 12.50
C VAL A 357 16.01 9.27 13.56
N VAL A 358 17.26 9.67 13.33
CA VAL A 358 18.37 9.50 14.27
C VAL A 358 18.04 10.18 15.60
N ASP A 359 17.64 11.44 15.58
CA ASP A 359 17.27 12.21 16.76
C ASP A 359 16.07 11.64 17.51
N ALA A 360 15.06 11.16 16.80
CA ALA A 360 13.92 10.49 17.42
C ALA A 360 14.31 9.17 18.10
N SER A 361 15.30 8.45 17.53
CA SER A 361 15.78 7.19 18.09
C SER A 361 16.57 7.37 19.38
N VAL A 362 17.27 8.50 19.54
CA VAL A 362 18.11 8.82 20.71
C VAL A 362 17.32 8.77 22.03
N GLY A 363 16.07 9.23 22.00
CA GLY A 363 15.17 9.22 23.16
C GLY A 363 14.46 7.88 23.41
N LEU A 364 14.77 6.84 22.65
CA LEU A 364 14.16 5.53 22.83
C LEU A 364 14.85 4.74 23.96
N PRO A 365 14.07 4.15 24.87
CA PRO A 365 14.62 3.18 25.81
C PRO A 365 14.99 1.89 25.06
N LEU A 366 16.26 1.51 25.09
CA LEU A 366 16.76 0.20 24.71
C LEU A 366 16.73 -0.67 25.96
N TRP A 367 15.74 -1.55 26.01
CA TRP A 367 15.38 -2.24 27.25
C TRP A 367 16.42 -3.28 27.67
N THR A 368 16.68 -3.29 28.98
CA THR A 368 17.05 -4.46 29.78
C THR A 368 16.09 -4.53 30.99
N GLY A 369 15.47 -5.68 31.27
CA GLY A 369 14.61 -5.89 32.46
C GLY A 369 13.18 -5.31 32.42
N ASN A 370 12.53 -5.19 33.60
CA ASN A 370 11.09 -5.47 33.77
C ASN A 370 10.12 -4.29 33.85
N ALA A 371 10.59 -3.04 33.87
CA ALA A 371 9.73 -1.87 33.69
C ALA A 371 10.52 -0.64 33.22
N VAL A 372 9.91 0.23 32.41
CA VAL A 372 10.46 1.54 32.04
C VAL A 372 9.37 2.60 32.12
N PHE A 373 9.76 3.77 32.63
CA PHE A 373 8.95 4.98 32.63
C PHE A 373 9.33 5.85 31.43
N TRP A 374 8.40 6.09 30.50
CA TRP A 374 8.65 6.89 29.29
C TRP A 374 7.47 7.79 28.98
N LYS A 375 7.74 9.09 28.82
CA LYS A 375 6.73 10.14 28.51
C LYS A 375 5.47 10.07 29.39
N GLY A 376 5.63 9.83 30.69
CA GLY A 376 4.52 9.78 31.64
C GLY A 376 3.74 8.47 31.68
N LYS A 377 4.16 7.44 30.91
CA LYS A 377 3.56 6.09 30.95
C LYS A 377 4.57 5.08 31.51
N THR A 378 4.09 4.22 32.40
CA THR A 378 4.86 3.07 32.93
C THR A 378 4.52 1.84 32.10
N PHE A 379 5.53 1.23 31.50
CA PHE A 379 5.40 -0.04 30.79
C PHE A 379 6.02 -1.14 31.67
N MET A 380 5.24 -2.16 32.06
CA MET A 380 5.72 -3.29 32.87
C MET A 380 5.76 -4.59 32.05
N LEU A 381 6.82 -5.37 32.18
CA LEU A 381 6.96 -6.72 31.64
C LEU A 381 6.99 -7.74 32.77
N ARG A 382 6.33 -8.89 32.58
CA ARG A 382 6.26 -9.97 33.56
C ARG A 382 7.61 -10.69 33.68
N GLY A 383 8.15 -10.83 34.89
CA GLY A 383 9.06 -11.95 35.21
C GLY A 383 10.50 -11.68 35.69
N GLY A 384 10.86 -10.52 36.23
CA GLY A 384 12.19 -10.35 36.87
C GLY A 384 12.31 -9.13 37.79
N GLU A 385 13.40 -9.06 38.55
CA GLU A 385 13.50 -8.21 39.75
C GLU A 385 14.20 -6.85 39.56
N THR A 386 14.88 -6.59 38.43
CA THR A 386 15.52 -5.28 38.16
C THR A 386 15.45 -4.91 36.67
N GLY A 387 15.51 -3.61 36.34
CA GLY A 387 15.47 -3.11 34.96
C GLY A 387 16.41 -1.92 34.75
N SER A 388 17.03 -1.88 33.57
CA SER A 388 17.97 -0.83 33.14
C SER A 388 17.59 -0.35 31.75
N CYS A 389 17.70 0.95 31.53
CA CYS A 389 17.43 1.59 30.25
C CYS A 389 18.77 2.00 29.64
N LEU A 390 19.13 1.45 28.47
CA LEU A 390 20.18 2.03 27.64
C LEU A 390 19.50 3.04 26.72
N LEU A 391 20.02 4.26 26.60
CA LEU A 391 19.52 5.20 25.59
C LEU A 391 20.27 4.94 24.29
N ALA A 392 19.63 5.13 23.13
CA ALA A 392 20.30 4.89 21.84
C ALA A 392 21.51 5.81 21.61
N ASP A 393 21.61 6.93 22.34
CA ASP A 393 22.80 7.80 22.41
C ASP A 393 24.05 7.08 22.96
N ASP A 394 23.90 6.05 23.79
CA ASP A 394 25.04 5.28 24.32
C ASP A 394 25.57 4.26 23.30
N LEU A 395 24.80 3.94 22.24
CA LEU A 395 25.30 3.21 21.08
C LEU A 395 26.24 4.18 20.33
N ARG A 396 27.55 4.15 20.63
CA ARG A 396 28.61 5.06 20.15
C ARG A 396 28.72 5.26 18.62
N GLY A 397 27.83 4.68 17.83
CA GLY A 397 27.68 4.84 16.39
C GLY A 397 26.49 5.69 15.92
N ILE A 398 25.50 5.99 16.76
CA ILE A 398 24.37 6.88 16.41
C ILE A 398 24.75 8.30 16.85
N ARG A 399 25.69 8.93 16.14
CA ARG A 399 26.04 10.33 16.41
C ARG A 399 24.97 11.21 15.77
N ALA A 400 24.10 11.79 16.60
CA ALA A 400 23.35 12.97 16.19
C ALA A 400 24.34 14.04 15.68
N PRO A 401 24.02 14.78 14.59
CA PRO A 401 24.83 15.93 14.19
C PRO A 401 24.93 16.93 15.35
N ALA A 402 26.00 17.72 15.39
CA ALA A 402 26.32 18.64 16.48
C ALA A 402 25.10 19.50 16.85
N ARG A 403 24.48 19.21 18.00
CA ARG A 403 23.26 19.86 18.47
C ARG A 403 23.57 21.24 19.05
N HIS A 404 22.60 22.15 18.96
CA HIS A 404 22.69 23.44 19.65
C HIS A 404 22.72 23.21 21.18
N PRO A 405 23.53 23.96 21.96
CA PRO A 405 23.74 23.69 23.39
C PRO A 405 22.46 23.67 24.25
N GLN A 406 21.43 24.41 23.82
CA GLN A 406 20.14 24.50 24.52
C GLN A 406 19.26 23.24 24.34
N GLU A 407 19.39 22.54 23.21
CA GLU A 407 18.68 21.28 22.98
C GLU A 407 19.32 20.15 23.80
N VAL A 408 20.66 20.13 23.87
CA VAL A 408 21.43 19.23 24.75
C VAL A 408 20.94 19.34 26.20
N THR A 409 20.75 20.55 26.72
CA THR A 409 20.29 20.77 28.11
C THR A 409 18.85 20.31 28.36
N ARG A 410 17.98 20.39 27.34
CA ARG A 410 16.58 19.96 27.45
C ARG A 410 16.47 18.43 27.44
N PHE A 411 17.27 17.76 26.59
CA PHE A 411 17.40 16.31 26.54
C PHE A 411 18.05 15.74 27.82
N GLU A 412 19.08 16.39 28.36
CA GLU A 412 19.73 16.00 29.61
C GLU A 412 18.80 16.02 30.82
N LYS A 413 17.89 17.00 30.90
CA LYS A 413 16.89 17.07 31.98
C LYS A 413 15.80 16.00 31.88
N SER A 414 15.59 15.42 30.70
CA SER A 414 14.71 14.27 30.47
C SER A 414 15.43 12.92 30.51
N ARG A 415 16.74 12.89 30.79
CA ARG A 415 17.50 11.63 30.90
C ARG A 415 16.89 10.76 31.99
N VAL A 416 16.54 9.54 31.60
CA VAL A 416 16.41 8.41 32.52
C VAL A 416 17.74 8.32 33.27
N LYS A 417 17.69 8.32 34.61
CA LYS A 417 18.90 8.10 35.42
C LYS A 417 19.48 6.73 35.04
N ASN A 418 20.72 6.71 34.57
CA ASN A 418 21.47 5.48 34.29
C ASN A 418 21.52 4.64 35.57
N LEU A 419 20.96 3.43 35.52
CA LEU A 419 21.25 2.35 36.47
C LEU A 419 22.16 1.34 35.76
N GLU A 420 23.05 0.71 36.52
CA GLU A 420 24.02 -0.26 35.99
C GLU A 420 23.33 -1.41 35.24
N ILE A 421 23.86 -1.72 34.06
CA ILE A 421 23.39 -2.80 33.20
C ILE A 421 23.84 -4.13 33.80
N THR A 422 22.91 -4.91 34.35
CA THR A 422 23.21 -6.22 34.98
C THR A 422 22.88 -7.43 34.10
N GLY A 423 22.62 -7.26 32.80
CA GLY A 423 22.35 -8.38 31.89
C GLY A 423 22.32 -8.02 30.39
N PRO A 424 22.33 -9.01 29.48
CA PRO A 424 22.39 -8.79 28.04
C PRO A 424 21.10 -8.16 27.49
N SER A 425 21.22 -7.10 26.68
CA SER A 425 20.07 -6.47 26.02
C SER A 425 19.62 -7.29 24.80
N THR A 426 18.38 -7.80 24.86
CA THR A 426 17.73 -8.51 23.75
C THR A 426 17.62 -7.64 22.50
N ALA A 427 17.42 -6.33 22.65
CA ALA A 427 17.35 -5.37 21.54
C ALA A 427 18.72 -5.17 20.87
N ILE A 428 19.80 -5.02 21.65
CA ILE A 428 21.17 -4.89 21.11
C ILE A 428 21.60 -6.18 20.41
N SER A 429 21.34 -7.34 21.03
CA SER A 429 21.62 -8.65 20.41
C SER A 429 20.85 -8.85 19.10
N TRP A 430 19.58 -8.46 19.06
CA TRP A 430 18.76 -8.51 17.85
C TRP A 430 19.28 -7.57 16.76
N LEU A 431 19.61 -6.32 17.09
CA LEU A 431 20.13 -5.35 16.15
C LEU A 431 21.49 -5.79 15.59
N LEU A 432 22.38 -6.30 16.44
CA LEU A 432 23.67 -6.85 16.04
C LEU A 432 23.49 -8.01 15.04
N LYS A 433 22.57 -8.94 15.30
CA LYS A 433 22.26 -10.04 14.38
C LYS A 433 21.83 -9.52 13.01
N ILE A 434 20.96 -8.51 12.97
CA ILE A 434 20.54 -7.91 11.70
C ILE A 434 21.72 -7.26 10.99
N MET A 435 22.55 -6.47 11.69
CA MET A 435 23.72 -5.83 11.08
C MET A 435 24.70 -6.85 10.48
N LEU A 436 24.99 -7.94 11.20
CA LEU A 436 25.87 -9.01 10.73
C LEU A 436 25.27 -9.74 9.52
N LEU A 437 23.99 -10.11 9.58
CA LEU A 437 23.28 -10.74 8.46
C LEU A 437 23.25 -9.82 7.24
N THR A 438 23.04 -8.53 7.45
CA THR A 438 23.04 -7.52 6.38
C THR A 438 24.44 -7.40 5.78
N ALA A 439 25.49 -7.25 6.59
CA ALA A 439 26.87 -7.21 6.12
C ALA A 439 27.25 -8.45 5.29
N TYR A 440 26.67 -9.61 5.59
CA TYR A 440 26.96 -10.85 4.90
C TYR A 440 26.17 -11.03 3.60
N HIS A 441 24.86 -10.81 3.66
CA HIS A 441 23.95 -11.08 2.55
C HIS A 441 23.77 -9.91 1.59
N THR A 442 24.39 -8.76 1.87
CA THR A 442 24.27 -7.57 1.02
C THR A 442 25.63 -7.08 0.55
N HIS A 443 25.67 -6.62 -0.70
CA HIS A 443 26.83 -5.92 -1.25
C HIS A 443 26.82 -4.42 -0.92
N LEU A 444 25.72 -3.91 -0.37
CA LEU A 444 25.51 -2.51 -0.05
C LEU A 444 26.08 -2.18 1.33
N ASN A 445 27.06 -1.26 1.36
CA ASN A 445 27.60 -0.70 2.61
C ASN A 445 28.13 -1.77 3.59
N THR A 446 28.68 -2.88 3.08
CA THR A 446 29.19 -4.00 3.88
C THR A 446 30.19 -3.56 4.96
N ALA A 447 31.13 -2.66 4.62
CA ALA A 447 32.11 -2.13 5.57
C ALA A 447 31.44 -1.39 6.72
N TYR A 448 30.47 -0.52 6.43
CA TYR A 448 29.68 0.19 7.43
C TYR A 448 28.99 -0.77 8.40
N TRP A 449 28.33 -1.81 7.88
CA TRP A 449 27.59 -2.76 8.71
C TRP A 449 28.52 -3.55 9.64
N ARG A 450 29.71 -3.94 9.16
CA ARG A 450 30.74 -4.59 9.99
C ARG A 450 31.26 -3.65 11.07
N ASP A 451 31.57 -2.41 10.71
CA ASP A 451 32.05 -1.41 11.66
C ASP A 451 31.01 -1.10 12.75
N LYS A 452 29.74 -1.02 12.38
CA LYS A 452 28.64 -0.84 13.36
C LYS A 452 28.44 -2.06 14.25
N ALA A 453 28.49 -3.27 13.68
CA ALA A 453 28.42 -4.50 14.46
C ALA A 453 29.57 -4.57 15.49
N ALA A 454 30.80 -4.23 15.08
CA ALA A 454 31.96 -4.18 15.96
C ALA A 454 31.81 -3.14 17.08
N GLN A 455 31.12 -2.03 16.84
CA GLN A 455 30.82 -1.02 17.87
C GLN A 455 29.79 -1.50 18.91
N LEU A 456 28.85 -2.37 18.51
CA LEU A 456 27.82 -2.91 19.40
C LEU A 456 28.28 -4.12 20.22
N LEU A 457 29.25 -4.88 19.70
CA LEU A 457 29.74 -6.11 20.32
C LEU A 457 30.19 -5.94 21.79
N PRO A 458 30.96 -4.88 22.17
CA PRO A 458 31.37 -4.67 23.56
C PRO A 458 30.23 -4.33 24.52
N MET A 459 29.06 -3.95 23.99
CA MET A 459 27.89 -3.55 24.79
C MET A 459 27.04 -4.74 25.22
N LEU A 460 27.38 -5.96 24.78
CA LEU A 460 26.79 -7.19 25.27
C LEU A 460 27.50 -7.60 26.57
N CYS A 461 26.79 -7.50 27.70
CA CYS A 461 27.30 -7.96 28.99
C CYS A 461 27.39 -9.50 29.02
N GLY A 462 28.53 -10.02 29.48
CA GLY A 462 28.78 -11.45 29.73
C GLY A 462 29.64 -12.13 28.67
N ASP A 463 30.71 -12.81 29.12
CA ASP A 463 31.65 -13.57 28.28
C ASP A 463 30.95 -14.62 27.42
N ASP A 464 29.82 -15.18 27.89
CA ASP A 464 29.04 -16.20 27.16
C ASP A 464 28.23 -15.61 26.00
N VAL A 465 27.80 -14.35 26.08
CA VAL A 465 27.06 -13.67 25.01
C VAL A 465 28.03 -13.13 23.97
N GLN A 466 29.21 -12.66 24.40
CA GLN A 466 30.31 -12.35 23.50
C GLN A 466 30.82 -13.61 22.80
N LYS A 467 30.94 -14.74 23.50
CA LYS A 467 31.22 -16.06 22.89
C LYS A 467 30.13 -16.50 21.94
N ALA A 468 28.85 -16.39 22.28
CA ALA A 468 27.76 -16.76 21.38
C ALA A 468 27.70 -15.85 20.13
N ALA A 469 28.01 -14.56 20.27
CA ALA A 469 28.13 -13.64 19.14
C ALA A 469 29.36 -13.96 18.29
N GLN A 470 30.51 -14.27 18.92
CA GLN A 470 31.71 -14.78 18.26
C GLN A 470 31.48 -16.15 17.61
N GLU A 471 30.61 -16.99 18.17
CA GLU A 471 30.21 -18.30 17.65
C GLU A 471 29.23 -18.18 16.49
N VAL A 472 28.31 -17.21 16.51
CA VAL A 472 27.53 -16.87 15.31
C VAL A 472 28.47 -16.32 14.23
N MET A 473 29.43 -15.47 14.60
CA MET A 473 30.47 -15.04 13.67
C MET A 473 31.35 -16.21 13.19
N SER A 474 31.62 -17.23 14.01
CA SER A 474 32.55 -18.34 13.68
C SER A 474 31.88 -19.55 13.03
N GLN A 475 30.64 -19.91 13.38
CA GLN A 475 29.84 -20.98 12.75
C GLN A 475 29.37 -20.55 11.37
N ASP A 476 29.01 -19.28 11.20
CA ASP A 476 28.80 -18.73 9.86
C ASP A 476 30.16 -18.58 9.14
N CYS A 477 31.23 -18.05 9.74
CA CYS A 477 32.55 -18.01 9.06
C CYS A 477 33.13 -19.39 8.67
N ALA A 478 32.85 -20.45 9.43
CA ALA A 478 33.30 -21.82 9.17
C ALA A 478 32.50 -22.49 8.05
N SER A 479 31.20 -22.19 7.92
CA SER A 479 30.40 -22.58 6.75
C SER A 479 30.65 -21.69 5.51
N MET A 480 31.37 -20.58 5.67
CA MET A 480 31.63 -19.54 4.66
C MET A 480 33.11 -19.40 4.23
N GLY A 481 34.02 -20.25 4.72
CA GLY A 481 35.43 -20.26 4.28
C GLY A 481 36.25 -19.01 4.61
N LEU A 482 35.87 -18.23 5.63
CA LEU A 482 36.49 -16.92 5.95
C LEU A 482 37.38 -16.94 7.21
N GLY A 483 37.84 -18.11 7.65
CA GLY A 483 38.56 -18.35 8.91
C GLY A 483 39.91 -17.64 9.12
N SER A 484 40.29 -16.62 8.34
CA SER A 484 41.60 -15.96 8.48
C SER A 484 41.60 -14.43 8.48
N LYS A 485 40.45 -13.74 8.42
CA LYS A 485 40.43 -12.26 8.33
C LYS A 485 39.67 -11.49 9.41
N ILE A 486 39.16 -12.16 10.44
CA ILE A 486 38.59 -11.49 11.62
C ILE A 486 39.38 -11.95 12.85
N MET A 487 40.64 -11.52 12.93
CA MET A 487 41.33 -11.37 14.21
C MET A 487 41.56 -9.87 14.41
N LEU A 488 40.64 -9.25 15.16
CA LEU A 488 40.87 -8.07 15.97
C LEU A 488 40.07 -8.23 17.26
#